data_AF-A0A2I9CZB2-F1
#
_entry.id   AF-A0A2I9CZB2-F1
#
_cell.length_a   1.000
_cell.length_b   1.000
_cell.length_c   1.000
_cell.angle_alpha   90.00
_cell.angle_beta   90.00
_cell.angle_gamma   90.00
#
_symmetry.space_group_name_H-M   'P 1'
#
loop_
_entity.id
_entity.type
_entity.pdbx_description
1 polymer ?
#
loop_
_entity_poly.entity_id
_entity_poly.type
_entity_poly.pdbx_seq_one_letter_code
_entity_poly.pdbx_strand_id
1 'polypeptide(L)'
;MSLLEWGYDGGGRRYHLNGRPVYCGTILELRIGCGWVPVTFGLDGYQRPVDHVLSGSEALTLPDEMELWWPDKDAPSTRKCNAASRSW
;
A
#
# COMPACT_ATOMS: atom_id res chain seq x y z
N MET A 1 -8.87 5.75 -6.19
CA MET A 1 -7.80 6.00 -5.23
C MET A 1 -8.32 5.55 -3.89
N SER A 2 -7.61 4.65 -3.23
CA SER A 2 -8.05 4.04 -1.98
C SER A 2 -7.00 4.35 -0.92
N LEU A 3 -7.34 5.26 -0.02
CA LEU A 3 -6.48 5.63 1.11
C LEU A 3 -6.69 4.61 2.24
N LEU A 4 -5.66 4.43 3.06
CA LEU A 4 -5.76 3.64 4.26
C LEU A 4 -6.54 4.43 5.31
N GLU A 5 -7.69 3.92 5.69
CA GLU A 5 -8.55 4.51 6.72
C GLU A 5 -8.21 3.87 8.07
N TRP A 6 -8.34 4.61 9.15
CA TRP A 6 -8.14 4.07 10.49
C TRP A 6 -9.25 4.47 11.46
N GLY A 7 -9.46 3.62 12.46
CA GLY A 7 -10.36 3.86 13.59
C GLY A 7 -9.80 3.26 14.88
N TYR A 8 -10.41 3.60 16.01
CA TYR A 8 -10.14 2.95 17.29
C TYR A 8 -11.26 1.99 17.63
N ASP A 9 -10.91 0.76 18.00
CA ASP A 9 -11.78 -0.14 18.73
C ASP A 9 -11.28 -0.33 20.17
N GLY A 10 -12.05 -1.01 21.01
CA GLY A 10 -11.67 -1.29 22.40
C GLY A 10 -10.37 -2.11 22.58
N GLY A 11 -9.70 -2.50 21.49
CA GLY A 11 -8.41 -3.17 21.46
C GLY A 11 -7.28 -2.38 20.80
N GLY A 12 -7.51 -1.15 20.31
CA GLY A 12 -6.47 -0.29 19.73
C GLY A 12 -6.82 0.26 18.36
N ARG A 13 -5.80 0.67 17.60
CA ARG A 13 -5.99 1.22 16.26
C ARG A 13 -6.19 0.10 15.23
N ARG A 14 -7.21 0.25 14.38
CA ARG A 14 -7.54 -0.67 13.27
C ARG A 14 -7.47 0.06 11.95
N TYR A 15 -6.95 -0.63 10.94
CA TYR A 15 -6.80 -0.09 9.59
C TYR A 15 -7.73 -0.80 8.62
N HIS A 16 -8.27 -0.04 7.67
CA HIS A 16 -9.16 -0.51 6.64
C HIS A 16 -8.73 0.04 5.29
N LEU A 17 -8.87 -0.78 4.25
CA LEU A 17 -8.66 -0.39 2.87
C LEU A 17 -9.92 -0.72 2.07
N ASN A 18 -10.60 0.31 1.55
CA ASN A 18 -11.89 0.17 0.87
C ASN A 18 -12.95 -0.53 1.74
N GLY A 19 -13.05 -0.16 3.01
CA GLY A 19 -13.97 -0.76 3.97
C GLY A 19 -13.65 -2.20 4.38
N ARG A 20 -12.51 -2.76 3.96
CA ARG A 20 -12.04 -4.10 4.37
C ARG A 20 -10.92 -3.98 5.39
N PRO A 21 -10.93 -4.77 6.49
CA PRO A 21 -9.87 -4.69 7.49
C PRO A 21 -8.52 -5.13 6.91
N VAL A 22 -7.46 -4.46 7.34
CA VAL A 22 -6.06 -4.78 7.00
C VAL A 22 -5.34 -5.21 8.28
N TYR A 23 -4.65 -6.34 8.21
CA TYR A 23 -3.90 -6.91 9.34
C TYR A 23 -2.40 -6.96 9.03
N CYS A 24 -1.54 -6.93 10.05
CA CYS A 24 -0.11 -7.16 9.86
C CYS A 24 0.13 -8.47 9.08
N GLY A 25 1.02 -8.45 8.09
CA GLY A 25 1.27 -9.57 7.19
C GLY A 25 0.37 -9.60 5.94
N THR A 26 -0.63 -8.71 5.84
CA THR A 26 -1.46 -8.59 4.63
C THR A 26 -0.61 -8.09 3.46
N ILE A 27 -0.70 -8.76 2.32
CA ILE A 27 -0.06 -8.30 1.09
C ILE A 27 -0.97 -7.30 0.39
N LEU A 28 -0.43 -6.10 0.14
CA LEU A 28 -1.05 -5.02 -0.62
C LEU A 28 -0.14 -4.65 -1.80
N GLU A 29 -0.66 -3.82 -2.71
CA GLU A 29 0.13 -3.22 -3.78
C GLU A 29 0.24 -1.71 -3.58
N LEU A 30 1.47 -1.21 -3.55
CA LEU A 30 1.77 0.21 -3.49
C LEU A 30 2.05 0.75 -4.89
N ARG A 31 1.44 1.89 -5.23
CA ARG A 31 1.73 2.60 -6.48
C ARG A 31 3.00 3.45 -6.35
N ILE A 32 4.03 3.12 -7.14
CA ILE A 32 5.25 3.93 -7.25
C ILE A 32 5.40 4.38 -8.71
N GLY A 33 5.18 5.68 -8.94
CA GLY A 33 5.13 6.24 -10.28
C GLY A 33 4.03 5.58 -11.12
N CYS A 34 4.43 4.78 -12.11
CA CYS A 34 3.53 4.03 -12.97
C CYS A 34 3.54 2.51 -12.69
N GLY A 35 4.33 2.06 -11.72
CA GLY A 35 4.44 0.66 -11.33
C GLY A 35 3.66 0.35 -10.05
N TRP A 36 3.39 -0.95 -9.87
CA TRP A 36 2.81 -1.52 -8.66
C TRP A 36 3.87 -2.41 -8.01
N VAL A 37 4.08 -2.22 -6.71
CA VAL A 37 5.05 -2.98 -5.93
C VAL A 37 4.30 -3.70 -4.82
N PRO A 38 4.45 -5.04 -4.71
CA PRO A 38 3.86 -5.76 -3.60
C PRO A 38 4.55 -5.38 -2.29
N VAL A 39 3.75 -5.03 -1.30
CA VAL A 39 4.18 -4.62 0.02
C VAL A 39 3.47 -5.44 1.08
N THR A 40 4.16 -5.71 2.19
CA THR A 40 3.56 -6.37 3.35
C THR A 40 3.23 -5.32 4.39
N PHE A 41 1.95 -5.23 4.75
CA PHE A 41 1.47 -4.32 5.78
C PHE A 41 2.02 -4.69 7.16
N GLY A 42 2.49 -3.69 7.89
CA GLY A 42 2.99 -3.78 9.24
C GLY A 42 2.61 -2.56 10.08
N LEU A 43 2.96 -2.61 11.36
CA LEU A 43 2.78 -1.50 12.29
C LEU A 43 4.08 -1.25 13.06
N ASP A 44 4.42 0.03 13.25
CA ASP A 44 5.52 0.41 14.14
C ASP A 44 5.11 0.31 15.63
N GLY A 45 6.05 0.60 16.54
CA GLY A 45 5.81 0.58 17.99
C GLY A 45 4.75 1.59 18.46
N TYR A 46 4.34 2.53 17.62
CA TYR A 46 3.28 3.52 17.87
C TYR A 46 1.98 3.19 17.12
N GLN A 47 1.85 1.98 16.58
CA GLN A 47 0.72 1.52 15.78
C GLN A 47 0.49 2.36 14.51
N ARG A 48 1.54 2.95 13.92
CA ARG A 48 1.47 3.64 12.63
C ARG A 48 1.75 2.66 11.49
N PRO A 49 1.15 2.85 10.30
CA PRO A 49 1.37 1.97 9.16
C PRO A 49 2.84 1.99 8.73
N VAL A 50 3.40 0.81 8.50
CA VAL A 50 4.68 0.62 7.82
C VAL A 50 4.52 -0.47 6.79
N ASP A 51 5.14 -0.32 5.64
CA ASP A 51 5.08 -1.32 4.57
C ASP A 51 6.47 -1.86 4.27
N HIS A 52 6.56 -3.17 4.13
CA HIS A 52 7.81 -3.85 3.80
C HIS A 52 7.79 -4.25 2.32
N VAL A 53 8.77 -3.77 1.56
CA VAL A 53 8.93 -4.14 0.14
C VAL A 53 9.62 -5.50 0.08
N LEU A 54 9.07 -6.44 -0.69
CA LEU A 54 9.57 -7.81 -0.78
C LEU A 54 10.94 -7.97 -1.50
N SER A 55 11.64 -6.87 -1.80
CA SER A 55 12.92 -6.90 -2.53
C SER A 55 14.17 -7.00 -1.63
N GLY A 56 14.01 -7.08 -0.31
CA GLY A 56 15.09 -7.12 0.66
C GLY A 56 14.55 -6.73 2.03
N SER A 57 15.34 -6.86 3.10
CA SER A 57 14.92 -6.56 4.48
C SER A 57 14.61 -5.07 4.76
N GLU A 58 14.30 -4.28 3.73
CA GLU A 58 14.05 -2.86 3.81
C GLU A 58 12.57 -2.58 4.11
N ALA A 59 12.34 -1.93 5.25
CA ALA A 59 11.04 -1.42 5.65
C ALA A 59 10.93 0.05 5.23
N LEU A 60 9.80 0.43 4.64
CA LEU A 60 9.47 1.81 4.32
C LEU A 60 8.29 2.24 5.20
N THR A 61 8.46 3.34 5.92
CA THR A 61 7.32 3.97 6.59
C THR A 61 6.46 4.63 5.53
N LEU A 62 5.18 4.26 5.48
CA LEU A 62 4.25 4.89 4.56
C LEU A 62 3.88 6.29 5.08
N PRO A 63 3.96 7.34 4.26
CA PRO A 63 3.19 8.54 4.49
C PRO A 63 1.69 8.23 4.36
N ASP A 64 0.87 9.00 5.08
CA ASP A 64 -0.59 8.83 5.14
C ASP A 64 -1.30 8.94 3.77
N GLU A 65 -0.61 9.44 2.74
CA GLU A 65 -1.15 9.74 1.42
C GLU A 65 -0.85 8.67 0.36
N MET A 66 -0.29 7.51 0.73
CA MET A 66 0.05 6.46 -0.23
C MET A 66 -1.18 5.74 -0.81
N GLU A 67 -1.17 5.51 -2.12
CA GLU A 67 -2.19 4.74 -2.83
C GLU A 67 -1.94 3.23 -2.67
N LEU A 68 -2.78 2.55 -1.89
CA LEU A 68 -2.71 1.11 -1.65
C LEU A 68 -3.87 0.36 -2.30
N TRP A 69 -3.59 -0.84 -2.80
CA TRP A 69 -4.56 -1.69 -3.48
C TRP A 69 -4.49 -3.15 -3.02
N TRP A 70 -5.63 -3.84 -3.12
CA TRP A 70 -5.69 -5.29 -2.90
C TRP A 70 -5.17 -6.01 -4.17
N PRO A 71 -4.31 -7.03 -4.05
CA PRO A 71 -3.76 -7.76 -5.21
C PRO A 71 -4.84 -8.38 -6.13
N ASP A 72 -6.01 -8.70 -5.56
CA ASP A 72 -7.08 -9.45 -6.23
C ASP A 72 -8.06 -8.57 -7.02
N LYS A 73 -7.97 -7.24 -6.95
CA LYS A 73 -8.97 -6.35 -7.56
C LYS A 73 -8.33 -5.27 -8.40
N ASP A 74 -8.53 -5.37 -9.71
CA ASP A 74 -8.54 -4.27 -10.68
C ASP A 74 -7.57 -3.13 -10.36
N ALA A 75 -6.28 -3.43 -10.16
CA ALA A 75 -5.27 -2.38 -10.24
C ALA A 75 -5.56 -1.61 -11.54
N PRO A 76 -5.81 -0.28 -11.48
CA PRO A 76 -6.38 0.44 -12.60
C PRO A 76 -5.56 0.12 -13.83
N SER A 77 -6.26 -0.23 -14.92
CA SER A 77 -5.72 -0.76 -16.19
C SER A 77 -4.67 0.13 -16.87
N THR A 78 -4.29 1.24 -16.25
CA THR A 78 -3.01 1.93 -16.38
C THR A 78 -1.81 1.06 -15.93
N ARG A 79 -1.71 -0.18 -16.43
CA ARG A 79 -0.42 -0.91 -16.54
C ARG A 79 0.51 -0.31 -17.59
N LYS A 80 0.04 0.72 -18.31
CA LYS A 80 0.84 1.47 -19.26
C LYS A 80 1.39 2.70 -18.53
N CYS A 81 2.66 2.62 -18.11
CA CYS A 81 3.52 3.76 -18.35
C CYS A 81 3.32 4.10 -19.82
N ASN A 82 2.75 5.26 -20.17
CA ASN A 82 3.08 5.80 -21.47
C ASN A 82 4.59 6.01 -21.41
N ALA A 83 5.35 5.05 -21.93
CA ALA A 83 6.70 5.29 -22.38
C ALA A 83 6.55 6.37 -23.45
N ALA A 84 6.52 7.63 -23.01
CA ALA A 84 6.58 8.77 -23.90
C ALA A 84 7.89 8.59 -24.64
N SER A 85 7.75 8.28 -25.91
CA SER A 85 8.75 8.15 -26.95
C SER A 85 9.90 9.14 -26.70
N ARG A 86 11.00 8.69 -26.09
CA ARG A 86 12.28 9.37 -26.23
C ARG A 86 12.86 8.93 -27.55
N SER A 87 12.40 9.56 -28.62
CA SER A 87 13.14 9.63 -29.88
C SER A 87 14.38 10.49 -29.61
N TRP A 88 15.55 9.89 -29.67
CA TRP A 88 16.82 10.58 -29.86
C TRP A 88 17.32 10.23 -31.26
#